data_AF-A0A139CFN4-F1
#
_entry.id   AF-A0A139CFN4-F1
#
_cell.length_a   1.000
_cell.length_b   1.000
_cell.length_c   1.000
_cell.angle_alpha   90.00
_cell.angle_beta   90.00
_cell.angle_gamma   90.00
#
_symmetry.space_group_name_H-M   'P 1'
#
loop_
_entity.id
_entity.type
_entity.pdbx_description
1 polymer ?
#
loop_
_entity_poly.entity_id
_entity_poly.type
_entity_poly.pdbx_seq_one_letter_code
_entity_poly.pdbx_strand_id
1 'polypeptide(L)' 'MSKKEMHQRGWDTLDIIIVTGDAYVDHPSFGAALIGRLLEA' A
#
# COMPACT_ATOMS: atom_id res chain seq x y z
N MET A 1 0.58 -4.58 6.08
CA MET A 1 -0.43 -3.66 6.61
C MET A 1 -1.51 -4.46 7.33
N SER A 2 -1.42 -4.51 8.66
CA SER A 2 -2.34 -5.18 9.57
C SER A 2 -3.23 -4.16 10.27
N LYS A 3 -4.33 -4.60 10.87
CA LYS A 3 -5.20 -3.73 11.67
C LYS A 3 -4.44 -3.01 12.81
N LYS A 4 -3.39 -3.64 13.36
CA LYS A 4 -2.52 -3.03 14.38
C LYS A 4 -1.69 -1.88 13.79
N GLU A 5 -1.11 -2.06 12.61
CA GLU A 5 -0.35 -1.01 11.91
C GLU A 5 -1.26 0.17 11.52
N MET A 6 -2.52 -0.10 11.13
CA MET A 6 -3.52 0.95 10.88
C MET A 6 -3.78 1.79 12.13
N HIS A 7 -4.00 1.16 13.29
CA HIS A 7 -4.17 1.88 14.55
C HIS A 7 -2.94 2.72 14.92
N GLN A 8 -1.73 2.20 14.70
CA GLN A 8 -0.49 2.94 14.96
C GLN A 8 -0.35 4.18 14.06
N ARG A 9 -0.92 4.13 12.85
CA ARG A 9 -0.96 5.26 11.90
C ARG A 9 -2.18 6.17 12.08
N GLY A 10 -3.10 5.85 12.99
CA GLY A 10 -4.34 6.59 13.19
C GLY A 10 -5.37 6.41 12.07
N TRP A 11 -5.31 5.30 11.33
CA TRP A 11 -6.23 5.01 10.23
C TRP A 11 -7.40 4.15 10.70
N ASP A 12 -8.62 4.67 10.56
CA ASP A 12 -9.85 3.94 10.89
C ASP A 12 -10.32 3.03 9.75
N THR A 13 -10.06 3.43 8.51
CA THR A 13 -10.46 2.70 7.29
C THR A 13 -9.38 2.82 6.21
N LEU A 14 -9.49 2.00 5.15
CA LEU A 14 -8.65 2.10 3.95
C LEU A 14 -9.53 2.58 2.80
N ASP A 15 -9.21 3.73 2.22
CA ASP A 15 -9.97 4.30 1.10
C ASP A 15 -9.69 3.59 -0.23
N ILE A 16 -8.45 3.10 -0.40
CA ILE A 16 -7.97 2.50 -1.65
C ILE A 16 -7.21 1.21 -1.33
N ILE A 17 -7.53 0.14 -2.06
CA ILE A 17 -6.79 -1.13 -2.04
C ILE A 17 -6.30 -1.41 -3.46
N ILE A 18 -4.97 -1.48 -3.63
CA ILE A 18 -4.34 -1.83 -4.90
C ILE A 18 -4.08 -3.33 -4.92
N VAL A 19 -4.74 -4.04 -5.83
CA VAL A 19 -4.51 -5.47 -6.07
C VAL A 19 -3.74 -5.61 -7.38
N THR A 20 -2.61 -6.32 -7.35
CA THR A 20 -1.78 -6.59 -8.52
C THR A 20 -1.58 -8.09 -8.70
N GLY A 21 -1.63 -8.55 -9.95
CA GLY A 21 -1.32 -9.92 -10.33
C GLY A 21 0.16 -10.12 -10.70
N ASP A 22 1.01 -9.13 -10.44
CA ASP A 22 2.44 -9.25 -10.74
C ASP A 22 3.11 -10.29 -9.82
N ALA A 23 3.86 -11.20 -10.44
CA ALA A 23 4.59 -12.26 -9.77
C ALA A 23 6.02 -11.84 -9.38
N TYR A 24 6.51 -10.70 -9.87
CA TYR A 24 7.81 -10.13 -9.55
C TYR A 24 7.66 -8.99 -8.52
N VAL A 25 8.22 -9.18 -7.33
CA VAL A 25 8.01 -8.30 -6.16
C VAL A 25 9.33 -7.92 -5.50
N ASP A 26 10.37 -7.74 -6.31
CA ASP A 26 11.76 -7.60 -5.87
C ASP A 26 12.32 -6.19 -6.10
N HIS A 27 11.56 -5.28 -6.74
CA HIS A 27 11.99 -3.90 -7.00
C HIS A 27 11.04 -2.83 -6.42
N PRO A 28 11.56 -1.82 -5.67
CA PRO A 28 10.74 -0.72 -5.11
C PRO A 28 10.19 0.27 -6.14
N SER A 29 10.45 0.07 -7.43
CA SER A 29 9.97 0.91 -8.55
C SER A 29 8.78 0.27 -9.26
N PHE A 30 8.18 -0.74 -8.63
CA PHE A 30 7.02 -1.41 -9.16
C PHE A 30 5.79 -0.49 -9.14
N GLY A 31 4.94 -0.60 -10.17
CA GLY A 31 3.83 0.33 -10.38
C GLY A 31 2.91 0.46 -9.18
N ALA A 32 2.52 -0.66 -8.55
CA ALA A 32 1.67 -0.65 -7.36
C ALA A 32 2.33 0.06 -6.16
N ALA A 33 3.65 -0.08 -5.98
CA ALA A 33 4.38 0.57 -4.90
C ALA A 33 4.52 2.09 -5.12
N LEU A 34 4.74 2.51 -6.37
CA LEU A 34 4.79 3.93 -6.73
C LEU A 34 3.43 4.61 -6.57
N ILE A 35 2.36 3.97 -7.04
CA ILE A 35 0.99 4.49 -6.88
C ILE A 35 0.65 4.60 -5.39
N GLY A 36 0.94 3.57 -4.59
CA GLY A 36 0.72 3.61 -3.14
C GLY A 36 1.45 4.76 -2.46
N ARG A 37 2.74 4.99 -2.79
CA ARG A 37 3.52 6.12 -2.26
C ARG A 37 3.00 7.48 -2.71
N LEU A 38 2.54 7.59 -3.94
CA LEU A 38 1.96 8.84 -4.45
C LEU A 38 0.67 9.20 -3.71
N LEU A 39 -0.17 8.20 -3.42
CA LEU A 39 -1.43 8.37 -2.71
C LEU A 39 -1.27 8.52 -1.19
N GLU A 40 -0.11 8.15 -0.62
CA GLU A 40 0.21 8.34 0.80
C GLU A 40 0.57 9.81 1.15
N ALA A 41 0.85 10.64 0.14
CA ALA A 41 1.18 12.07 0.30
C ALA A 41 -0.03 12.93 0.70
#